data_AF-A0A606C3Z9-F1
#
_entry.id   AF-A0A606C3Z9-F1
#
_cell.length_a   1.000
_cell.length_b   1.000
_cell.length_c   1.000
_cell.angle_alpha   90.00
_cell.angle_beta   90.00
_cell.angle_gamma   90.00
#
_symmetry.space_group_name_H-M   'P 1'
#
loop_
_entity.id
_entity.type
_entity.pdbx_description
1 polymer ?
#
loop_
_entity_poly.entity_id
_entity_poly.type
_entity_poly.pdbx_seq_one_letter_code
_entity_poly.pdbx_strand_id
1 'polypeptide(L)'
;DTPFKEMDAYHVIARSAFGELYVFGESTGRNITIQPLFNQIIFFENGFMVKTTDELNSEIESFLAFSSVEEFDLFDCNDNYIFDRAVKQPGVLADNEMFSLEPAYIFGGEIKIENLSKVDCQIHLMILRELSSPNIIGF
;
A
#
# COMPACT_ATOMS: atom_id res chain seq x y z
N ASP A 1 17.00 -2.71 9.41
CA ASP A 1 16.79 -1.26 9.20
C ASP A 1 16.90 -0.93 7.72
N THR A 2 16.16 0.09 7.28
CA THR A 2 16.19 0.62 5.90
C THR A 2 16.85 1.99 5.92
N PRO A 3 17.51 2.44 4.82
CA PRO A 3 18.21 3.73 4.80
C PRO A 3 17.26 4.93 4.61
N PHE A 4 15.96 4.67 4.46
CA PHE A 4 14.99 5.70 4.07
C PHE A 4 14.83 6.76 5.15
N LYS A 5 14.86 6.41 6.44
CA LYS A 5 14.66 7.39 7.52
C LYS A 5 15.74 8.47 7.57
N GLU A 6 16.92 8.18 7.06
CA GLU A 6 18.03 9.12 6.94
C GLU A 6 17.94 9.98 5.67
N MET A 7 17.12 9.60 4.69
CA MET A 7 16.97 10.27 3.39
C MET A 7 15.92 11.39 3.42
N ASP A 8 14.82 11.22 4.15
CA ASP A 8 13.74 12.21 4.25
C ASP A 8 12.84 11.96 5.49
N ALA A 9 12.00 12.94 5.81
CA ALA A 9 10.84 12.74 6.67
C ALA A 9 9.65 12.28 5.81
N TYR A 10 9.06 11.15 6.17
CA TYR A 10 8.06 10.48 5.34
C TYR A 10 6.69 10.43 6.01
N HIS A 11 5.65 10.67 5.22
CA HIS A 11 4.25 10.65 5.65
C HIS A 11 3.43 9.75 4.73
N VAL A 12 2.54 8.94 5.30
CA VAL A 12 1.54 8.21 4.51
C VAL A 12 0.47 9.21 4.10
N ILE A 13 0.28 9.39 2.79
CA ILE A 13 -0.71 10.32 2.22
C ILE A 13 -1.98 9.62 1.75
N ALA A 14 -1.89 8.32 1.45
CA ALA A 14 -3.03 7.51 1.05
C ALA A 14 -2.81 6.04 1.41
N ARG A 15 -3.93 5.32 1.54
CA ARG A 15 -3.96 3.88 1.78
C ARG A 15 -4.99 3.23 0.86
N SER A 16 -4.64 2.11 0.24
CA SER A 16 -5.60 1.31 -0.55
C SER A 16 -6.54 0.49 0.35
N ALA A 17 -7.61 -0.05 -0.23
CA ALA A 17 -8.54 -0.94 0.48
C ALA A 17 -7.86 -2.19 1.07
N PHE A 18 -6.72 -2.60 0.48
CA PHE A 18 -5.94 -3.78 0.87
C PHE A 18 -4.69 -3.43 1.68
N GLY A 19 -4.55 -2.17 2.10
CA GLY A 19 -3.51 -1.73 3.02
C GLY A 19 -2.17 -1.36 2.39
N GLU A 20 -2.08 -1.22 1.07
CA GLU A 20 -0.92 -0.54 0.47
C GLU A 20 -0.85 0.90 0.98
N LEU A 21 0.35 1.35 1.34
CA LEU A 21 0.59 2.69 1.87
C LEU A 21 1.42 3.48 0.86
N TYR A 22 0.86 4.58 0.38
CA TYR A 22 1.56 5.51 -0.51
C TYR A 22 2.22 6.59 0.34
N VAL A 23 3.55 6.64 0.27
CA VAL A 23 4.38 7.43 1.16
C VAL A 23 4.96 8.63 0.41
N PHE A 24 4.99 9.78 1.06
CA PHE A 24 5.50 11.03 0.53
C PHE A 24 6.58 11.60 1.44
N GLY A 25 7.77 11.82 0.89
CA GLY A 25 8.88 12.50 1.56
C GLY A 25 8.72 14.01 1.48
N GLU A 26 8.99 14.73 2.58
CA GLU A 26 8.86 16.19 2.65
C GLU A 26 9.72 16.92 1.61
N SER A 27 10.90 16.38 1.26
CA SER A 27 11.82 16.99 0.29
C SER A 27 11.85 16.28 -1.05
N THR A 28 11.50 14.98 -1.08
CA THR A 28 11.74 14.08 -2.21
C THR A 28 10.47 13.56 -2.89
N GLY A 29 9.29 13.80 -2.31
CA GLY A 29 8.01 13.43 -2.88
C GLY A 29 7.70 11.93 -2.80
N ARG A 30 6.97 11.38 -3.79
CA ARG A 30 6.52 9.99 -3.79
C ARG A 30 7.58 9.08 -4.41
N ASN A 31 8.40 8.47 -3.57
CA ASN A 31 9.44 7.52 -3.99
C ASN A 31 9.37 6.16 -3.30
N ILE A 32 8.43 5.96 -2.37
CA ILE A 32 8.25 4.71 -1.63
C ILE A 32 6.77 4.32 -1.61
N THR A 33 6.50 3.05 -1.89
CA THR A 33 5.23 2.38 -1.62
C THR A 33 5.50 1.22 -0.67
N ILE A 34 4.76 1.15 0.42
CA ILE A 34 4.81 0.01 1.33
C ILE A 34 3.64 -0.91 0.97
N GLN A 35 3.92 -2.20 0.76
CA GLN A 35 2.93 -3.23 0.44
C GLN A 35 2.92 -4.30 1.54
N PRO A 36 2.22 -4.05 2.66
CA PRO A 36 2.19 -4.93 3.82
C PRO A 36 1.66 -6.32 3.48
N LEU A 37 0.63 -6.41 2.63
CA LEU A 37 0.04 -7.69 2.19
C LEU A 37 1.10 -8.61 1.58
N PHE A 38 1.98 -8.06 0.75
CA PHE A 38 3.06 -8.81 0.10
C PHE A 38 4.37 -8.86 0.90
N ASN A 39 4.40 -8.25 2.10
CA ASN A 39 5.59 -8.05 2.91
C ASN A 39 6.74 -7.40 2.11
N GLN A 40 6.42 -6.31 1.39
CA GLN A 40 7.36 -5.62 0.50
C GLN A 40 7.41 -4.11 0.76
N ILE A 41 8.58 -3.53 0.55
CA ILE A 41 8.76 -2.08 0.38
C ILE A 41 9.34 -1.87 -1.00
N ILE A 42 8.63 -1.11 -1.81
CA ILE A 42 8.98 -0.81 -3.18
C ILE A 42 9.42 0.64 -3.24
N PHE A 43 10.52 0.92 -3.93
CA PHE A 43 11.03 2.27 -4.06
C PHE A 43 11.62 2.58 -5.43
N PHE A 44 11.58 3.85 -5.82
CA PHE A 44 12.20 4.34 -7.04
C PHE A 44 13.60 4.89 -6.75
N GLU A 45 14.65 4.24 -7.26
CA GLU A 45 16.05 4.60 -6.94
C GLU A 45 16.37 6.04 -7.32
N ASN A 46 15.89 6.48 -8.49
CA ASN A 46 16.10 7.84 -8.98
C ASN A 46 15.12 8.87 -8.39
N GLY A 47 14.22 8.43 -7.50
CA GLY A 47 13.19 9.27 -6.87
C GLY A 47 13.67 10.03 -5.63
N PHE A 48 14.88 9.74 -5.13
CA PHE A 48 15.44 10.42 -3.94
C PHE A 48 16.23 11.68 -4.32
N MET A 49 15.57 12.60 -5.01
CA MET A 49 16.13 13.91 -5.34
C MET A 49 15.30 15.01 -4.70
N VAL A 50 15.97 16.05 -4.19
CA VAL A 50 15.28 17.22 -3.63
C VAL A 50 14.51 17.92 -4.73
N LYS A 51 13.22 18.15 -4.48
CA LYS A 51 12.28 18.80 -5.41
C LYS A 51 11.93 20.19 -4.91
N THR A 52 11.54 21.05 -5.83
CA THR A 52 10.90 22.34 -5.53
C THR A 52 9.48 22.12 -5.00
N THR A 53 8.94 23.12 -4.32
CA THR A 53 7.54 23.08 -3.83
C THR A 53 6.53 22.86 -4.97
N ASP A 54 6.76 23.45 -6.15
CA ASP A 54 5.86 23.29 -7.29
C ASP A 54 5.89 21.86 -7.84
N GLU A 55 7.07 21.21 -7.87
CA GLU A 55 7.19 19.80 -8.25
C GLU A 55 6.50 18.87 -7.24
N LEU A 56 6.68 19.12 -5.93
CA LEU A 56 6.03 18.35 -4.87
C LEU A 56 4.50 18.48 -4.94
N ASN A 57 3.98 19.69 -5.13
CA ASN A 57 2.55 19.94 -5.29
C ASN A 57 2.01 19.23 -6.54
N SER A 58 2.69 19.38 -7.67
CA SER A 58 2.29 18.75 -8.93
C SER A 58 2.26 17.22 -8.83
N GLU A 59 3.16 16.62 -8.05
CA GLU A 59 3.21 15.17 -7.83
C GLU A 59 2.02 14.68 -6.99
N ILE A 60 1.66 15.38 -5.91
CA ILE A 60 0.46 15.05 -5.11
C ILE A 60 -0.81 15.23 -5.96
N GLU A 61 -0.91 16.34 -6.68
CA GLU A 61 -2.04 16.61 -7.57
C GLU A 61 -2.18 15.52 -8.63
N SER A 62 -1.08 15.15 -9.28
CA SER A 62 -1.08 14.08 -10.30
C SER A 62 -1.48 12.74 -9.70
N PHE A 63 -0.94 12.39 -8.53
CA PHE A 63 -1.30 11.15 -7.85
C PHE A 63 -2.82 11.07 -7.61
N LEU A 64 -3.42 12.13 -7.06
CA LEU A 64 -4.85 12.15 -6.78
C LEU A 64 -5.70 12.24 -8.06
N ALA A 65 -5.25 12.98 -9.08
CA ALA A 65 -6.00 13.21 -10.30
C ALA A 65 -6.06 11.97 -11.21
N PHE A 66 -4.99 11.16 -11.23
CA PHE A 66 -4.91 9.95 -12.04
C PHE A 66 -5.25 8.67 -11.28
N SER A 67 -5.55 8.78 -9.98
CA SER A 67 -6.02 7.66 -9.14
C SER A 67 -7.27 7.00 -9.72
N SER A 68 -7.26 5.68 -9.79
CA SER A 68 -8.43 4.88 -10.18
C SER A 68 -8.62 3.67 -9.24
N VAL A 69 -9.82 3.06 -9.28
CA VAL A 69 -10.05 1.83 -8.50
C VAL A 69 -9.11 0.74 -8.99
N GLU A 70 -9.00 0.59 -10.32
CA GLU A 70 -8.18 -0.42 -10.97
C GLU A 70 -6.68 -0.30 -10.63
N GLU A 71 -6.16 0.92 -10.45
CA GLU A 71 -4.76 1.16 -10.04
C GLU A 71 -4.47 0.63 -8.63
N PHE A 72 -5.46 0.59 -7.75
CA PHE A 72 -5.32 0.25 -6.33
C PHE A 72 -5.95 -1.08 -5.93
N ASP A 73 -6.46 -1.82 -6.91
CA ASP A 73 -7.09 -3.13 -6.70
C ASP A 73 -6.06 -4.27 -6.82
N LEU A 74 -6.45 -5.44 -6.34
CA LEU A 74 -5.70 -6.69 -6.46
C LEU A 74 -6.34 -7.59 -7.51
N PHE A 75 -5.49 -8.38 -8.15
CA PHE A 75 -5.93 -9.49 -9.00
C PHE A 75 -6.02 -10.78 -8.18
N ASP A 76 -7.13 -11.51 -8.36
CA ASP A 76 -7.20 -12.90 -7.92
C ASP A 76 -6.41 -13.83 -8.85
N CYS A 77 -6.38 -15.13 -8.51
CA CYS A 77 -5.68 -16.15 -9.29
C CYS A 77 -6.19 -16.34 -10.73
N ASN A 78 -7.29 -15.70 -11.11
CA ASN A 78 -7.89 -15.76 -12.44
C ASN A 78 -7.76 -14.40 -13.16
N ASP A 79 -6.85 -13.53 -12.72
CA ASP A 79 -6.61 -12.18 -13.27
C ASP A 79 -7.84 -11.27 -13.22
N ASN A 80 -8.70 -11.43 -12.22
CA ASN A 80 -9.85 -10.54 -12.01
C ASN A 80 -9.65 -9.63 -10.81
N TYR A 81 -9.96 -8.35 -11.00
CA TYR A 81 -10.12 -7.35 -9.94
C TYR A 81 -11.06 -7.83 -8.82
N ILE A 82 -10.70 -7.57 -7.56
CA ILE A 82 -11.39 -8.13 -6.40
C ILE A 82 -12.12 -7.10 -5.56
N PHE A 83 -11.79 -5.81 -5.64
CA PHE A 83 -12.37 -4.76 -4.81
C PHE A 83 -13.89 -4.71 -4.88
N ASP A 84 -14.47 -4.67 -6.08
CA ASP A 84 -15.93 -4.64 -6.27
C ASP A 84 -16.62 -5.86 -5.67
N ARG A 85 -15.94 -7.02 -5.66
CA ARG A 85 -16.46 -8.25 -5.05
C ARG A 85 -16.32 -8.20 -3.53
N ALA A 86 -15.22 -7.65 -3.03
CA ALA A 86 -14.96 -7.44 -1.61
C ALA A 86 -16.00 -6.48 -0.98
N VAL A 87 -16.35 -5.40 -1.69
CA VAL A 87 -17.41 -4.48 -1.26
C VAL A 87 -18.78 -5.16 -1.20
N LYS A 88 -19.06 -6.13 -2.09
CA LYS A 88 -20.34 -6.86 -2.14
C LYS A 88 -20.48 -7.96 -1.09
N GLN A 89 -19.40 -8.68 -0.78
CA GLN A 89 -19.45 -9.86 0.11
C GLN A 89 -19.01 -9.52 1.54
N PRO A 90 -17.73 -9.23 1.83
CA PRO A 90 -17.29 -8.66 3.11
C PRO A 90 -18.02 -7.37 3.52
N GLY A 91 -18.41 -6.54 2.54
CA GLY A 91 -19.13 -5.28 2.76
C GLY A 91 -18.23 -4.05 2.67
N VAL A 92 -18.85 -2.86 2.69
CA VAL A 92 -18.15 -1.57 2.67
C VAL A 92 -17.26 -1.42 3.91
N LEU A 93 -16.03 -0.93 3.71
CA LEU A 93 -15.08 -0.63 4.79
C LEU A 93 -15.52 0.64 5.56
N ALA A 94 -15.40 0.62 6.88
CA ALA A 94 -15.34 1.83 7.68
C ALA A 94 -13.95 2.49 7.58
N ASP A 95 -13.84 3.73 8.05
CA ASP A 95 -12.62 4.55 7.93
C ASP A 95 -11.35 3.87 8.49
N ASN A 96 -11.50 3.12 9.58
CA ASN A 96 -10.41 2.38 10.23
C ASN A 96 -10.26 0.93 9.74
N GLU A 97 -10.99 0.50 8.71
CA GLU A 97 -10.97 -0.87 8.24
C GLU A 97 -10.18 -1.04 6.93
N MET A 98 -9.68 -2.26 6.73
CA MET A 98 -9.10 -2.71 5.46
C MET A 98 -9.54 -4.15 5.17
N PHE A 99 -9.44 -4.56 3.91
CA PHE A 99 -9.50 -5.96 3.54
C PHE A 99 -8.14 -6.62 3.79
N SER A 100 -8.16 -7.79 4.41
CA SER A 100 -6.98 -8.60 4.70
C SER A 100 -7.18 -10.05 4.26
N LEU A 101 -6.08 -10.77 4.06
CA LEU A 101 -6.07 -12.19 3.74
C LEU A 101 -5.93 -13.05 4.99
N GLU A 102 -6.81 -14.06 5.09
CA GLU A 102 -6.73 -15.12 6.07
C GLU A 102 -6.67 -16.48 5.34
N PRO A 103 -5.54 -17.23 5.45
CA PRO A 103 -4.29 -16.88 6.12
C PRO A 103 -3.55 -15.73 5.42
N ALA A 104 -2.60 -15.09 6.12
CA ALA A 104 -1.78 -14.03 5.52
C ALA A 104 -1.01 -14.53 4.28
N TYR A 105 -0.79 -13.65 3.30
CA TYR A 105 -0.15 -14.00 2.02
C TYR A 105 1.19 -14.71 2.19
N ILE A 106 2.04 -14.23 3.10
CA ILE A 106 3.37 -14.82 3.38
C ILE A 106 3.30 -16.25 3.93
N PHE A 107 2.14 -16.68 4.43
CA PHE A 107 1.87 -18.03 4.92
C PHE A 107 1.10 -18.88 3.91
N GLY A 108 1.06 -18.46 2.63
CA GLY A 108 0.36 -19.16 1.56
C GLY A 108 -1.09 -18.73 1.38
N GLY A 109 -1.49 -17.59 1.96
CA GLY A 109 -2.78 -16.96 1.68
C GLY A 109 -2.93 -16.62 0.20
N GLU A 110 -4.02 -17.08 -0.42
CA GLU A 110 -4.34 -16.77 -1.80
C GLU A 110 -5.29 -15.57 -1.87
N ILE A 111 -5.09 -14.67 -2.84
CA ILE A 111 -6.00 -13.56 -3.12
C ILE A 111 -7.29 -14.12 -3.70
N LYS A 112 -8.22 -14.48 -2.81
CA LYS A 112 -9.55 -15.02 -3.12
C LYS A 112 -10.58 -14.36 -2.23
N ILE A 113 -11.78 -14.17 -2.76
CA ILE A 113 -12.85 -13.47 -2.04
C ILE A 113 -13.20 -14.15 -0.71
N GLU A 114 -13.13 -15.48 -0.66
CA GLU A 114 -13.37 -16.30 0.52
C GLU A 114 -12.28 -16.17 1.61
N ASN A 115 -11.09 -15.71 1.24
CA ASN A 115 -9.99 -15.46 2.17
C ASN A 115 -9.95 -13.99 2.62
N LEU A 116 -10.85 -13.13 2.11
CA LEU A 116 -10.87 -11.73 2.51
C LEU A 116 -11.74 -11.50 3.75
N SER A 117 -11.15 -10.90 4.77
CA SER A 117 -11.85 -10.43 5.97
C SER A 117 -11.69 -8.92 6.12
N LYS A 118 -12.64 -8.29 6.81
CA LYS A 118 -12.51 -6.89 7.24
C LYS A 118 -11.78 -6.87 8.58
N VAL A 119 -10.74 -6.06 8.69
CA VAL A 119 -9.92 -5.94 9.90
C VAL A 119 -9.65 -4.47 10.21
N ASP A 120 -9.37 -4.18 11.49
CA ASP A 120 -8.83 -2.88 11.87
C ASP A 120 -7.46 -2.66 11.22
N CYS A 121 -7.29 -1.56 10.50
CA CYS A 121 -6.11 -1.32 9.69
C CYS A 121 -4.86 -1.11 10.55
N GLN A 122 -4.95 -0.40 11.67
CA GLN A 122 -3.77 -0.14 12.51
C GLN A 122 -3.27 -1.42 13.16
N ILE A 123 -4.19 -2.19 13.76
CA ILE A 123 -3.87 -3.46 14.41
C ILE A 123 -3.29 -4.43 13.37
N HIS A 124 -3.95 -4.57 12.22
CA HIS A 124 -3.53 -5.56 11.22
C HIS A 124 -2.16 -5.22 10.61
N LEU A 125 -1.90 -3.95 10.30
CA LEU A 125 -0.60 -3.50 9.81
C LEU A 125 0.53 -3.75 10.81
N MET A 126 0.27 -3.55 12.11
CA MET A 126 1.24 -3.90 13.17
C MET A 126 1.49 -5.40 13.23
N ILE A 127 0.46 -6.23 13.10
CA ILE A 127 0.61 -7.70 13.05
C ILE A 127 1.50 -8.09 11.87
N LEU A 128 1.18 -7.64 10.65
CA LEU A 128 1.95 -7.97 9.45
C LEU A 128 3.43 -7.57 9.57
N ARG A 129 3.70 -6.42 10.21
CA ARG A 129 5.06 -5.95 10.46
C ARG A 129 5.88 -6.88 11.36
N GLU A 130 5.25 -7.55 12.31
CA GLU A 130 5.91 -8.47 13.24
C GLU A 130 6.12 -9.87 12.65
N LEU A 131 5.44 -10.23 11.56
CA LEU A 131 5.52 -11.58 10.99
C LEU A 131 6.89 -11.86 10.35
N SER A 132 7.46 -10.88 9.66
CA SER A 132 8.75 -11.03 8.98
C SER A 132 9.33 -9.68 8.57
N SER A 133 10.63 -9.64 8.28
CA SER A 133 11.25 -8.47 7.66
C SER A 133 10.77 -8.33 6.20
N PRO A 134 10.50 -7.11 5.72
CA PRO A 134 10.03 -6.89 4.36
C PRO A 134 11.14 -7.13 3.34
N ASN A 135 10.75 -7.61 2.15
CA ASN A 135 11.62 -7.56 0.99
C ASN A 135 11.67 -6.12 0.45
N ILE A 136 12.87 -5.60 0.19
CA ILE A 136 13.09 -4.23 -0.26
C ILE A 136 13.47 -4.28 -1.74
N ILE A 137 12.65 -3.67 -2.59
CA ILE A 137 12.76 -3.77 -4.05
C ILE A 137 12.91 -2.37 -4.64
N GLY A 138 14.05 -2.12 -5.29
CA GLY A 138 14.33 -0.90 -6.05
C GLY A 138 14.07 -1.11 -7.54
N PHE A 139 13.66 -0.05 -8.23
CA PHE A 139 13.55 0.02 -9.69
C PHE A 139 14.02 1.37 -10.24
#